data_AF-A0AA95RUL6-F1
#
_entry.id   AF-A0AA95RUL6-F1
#
_cell.length_a   1.000
_cell.length_b   1.000
_cell.length_c   1.000
_cell.angle_alpha   90.00
_cell.angle_beta   90.00
_cell.angle_gamma   90.00
#
_symmetry.space_group_name_H-M   'P 1'
#
loop_
_entity.id
_entity.type
_entity.pdbx_description
1 polymer ?
#
loop_
_entity_poly.entity_id
_entity_poly.type
_entity_poly.pdbx_seq_one_letter_code
_entity_poly.pdbx_strand_id
1 'polypeptide(L)'
;MDVCISTNTKYLNAASYAQGQIGKGYNWSFFDKNRTDKFYCSQLAWRSWKNQGIDIDNVTWDTVVTPMELVKSSNTTIFYSN
;
A
#
# COMPACT_ATOMS: atom_id res chain seq x y z
N MET A 1 -3.95 6.54 29.14
CA MET A 1 -5.22 6.49 28.39
C MET A 1 -5.13 5.27 27.50
N ASP A 2 -5.57 4.14 28.04
CA ASP A 2 -5.46 2.84 27.40
C ASP A 2 -6.63 2.65 26.45
N VAL A 3 -6.35 2.69 25.15
CA VAL A 3 -7.29 2.23 24.12
C VAL A 3 -6.97 0.76 23.86
N CYS A 4 -7.98 -0.09 24.04
CA CYS A 4 -7.91 -1.54 23.88
C CYS A 4 -7.35 -1.94 22.50
N ILE A 5 -6.06 -2.31 22.44
CA ILE A 5 -5.30 -2.65 21.22
C ILE A 5 -5.59 -4.08 20.73
N SER A 6 -6.83 -4.57 20.79
CA SER A 6 -7.15 -5.96 20.39
C SER A 6 -8.16 -6.08 19.24
N THR A 7 -8.19 -5.11 18.33
CA THR A 7 -8.98 -5.22 17.10
C THR A 7 -8.25 -4.57 15.92
N ASN A 8 -7.43 -5.38 15.25
CA ASN A 8 -6.85 -5.15 13.91
C ASN A 8 -5.97 -3.88 13.73
N THR A 9 -4.77 -3.88 14.34
CA THR A 9 -3.74 -2.81 14.24
C THR A 9 -3.17 -2.58 12.83
N LYS A 10 -3.58 -3.38 11.84
CA LYS A 10 -3.03 -3.34 10.47
C LYS A 10 -3.16 -1.97 9.80
N TYR A 11 -4.30 -1.30 9.96
CA TYR A 11 -4.49 0.03 9.35
C TYR A 11 -3.58 1.10 9.99
N LEU A 12 -3.38 1.05 11.31
CA LEU A 12 -2.44 1.94 12.01
C LEU A 12 -1.01 1.69 11.56
N ASN A 13 -0.61 0.43 11.41
CA ASN A 13 0.72 0.07 10.96
C ASN A 13 0.95 0.43 9.48
N ALA A 14 -0.04 0.26 8.62
CA ALA A 14 0.03 0.70 7.23
C ALA A 14 0.18 2.23 7.13
N ALA A 15 -0.61 2.98 7.91
CA ALA A 15 -0.51 4.43 8.00
C ALA A 15 0.86 4.88 8.54
N SER A 16 1.33 4.26 9.62
CA SER A 16 2.65 4.54 10.20
C SER A 16 3.79 4.24 9.22
N TYR A 17 3.69 3.13 8.47
CA TYR A 17 4.66 2.82 7.43
C TYR A 17 4.67 3.90 6.34
N ALA A 18 3.50 4.32 5.84
CA ALA A 18 3.41 5.37 4.83
C ALA A 18 3.98 6.71 5.32
N GLN A 19 3.66 7.10 6.56
CA GLN A 19 4.22 8.30 7.21
C GLN A 19 5.74 8.25 7.30
N GLY A 20 6.31 7.09 7.60
CA GLY A 20 7.77 6.89 7.63
C GLY A 20 8.46 7.05 6.27
N GLN A 21 7.71 7.15 5.16
CA GLN A 21 8.28 7.37 3.83
C GLN A 21 8.29 8.85 3.41
N ILE A 22 7.77 9.75 4.26
CA ILE A 22 7.82 11.20 4.01
C ILE A 22 9.28 11.64 3.80
N GLY A 23 9.51 12.43 2.76
CA GLY A 23 10.84 12.91 2.37
C GLY A 23 11.59 12.01 1.39
N LYS A 24 11.12 10.78 1.13
CA LYS A 24 11.68 9.94 0.06
C LYS A 24 11.33 10.48 -1.32
N GLY A 25 12.25 10.31 -2.26
CA GLY A 25 12.05 10.71 -3.65
C GLY A 25 11.02 9.85 -4.39
N TYR A 26 10.52 10.37 -5.51
CA TYR A 26 9.62 9.63 -6.39
C TYR A 26 10.37 8.51 -7.14
N ASN A 27 9.77 7.33 -7.23
CA ASN A 27 10.32 6.22 -8.02
C ASN A 27 9.86 6.33 -9.48
N TRP A 28 10.78 6.72 -10.37
CA TRP A 28 10.51 6.78 -11.82
C TRP A 28 10.68 5.44 -12.53
N SER A 29 11.22 4.43 -11.84
CA SER A 29 11.33 3.05 -12.36
C SER A 29 10.09 2.25 -11.96
N PHE A 30 9.03 2.33 -12.78
CA PHE A 30 7.74 1.69 -12.47
C PHE A 30 7.82 0.16 -12.38
N PHE A 31 8.76 -0.45 -13.10
CA PHE A 31 9.02 -1.90 -13.08
C PHE A 31 9.83 -2.37 -11.86
N ASP A 32 10.23 -1.46 -10.97
CA ASP A 32 10.89 -1.79 -9.72
C ASP A 32 9.95 -1.54 -8.53
N LYS A 33 8.87 -2.35 -8.45
CA LYS A 33 7.90 -2.25 -7.34
C LYS A 33 8.45 -2.65 -5.98
N ASN A 34 9.56 -3.38 -5.93
CA ASN A 34 10.14 -3.87 -4.68
C ASN A 34 11.10 -2.89 -4.00
N ARG A 35 11.50 -1.84 -4.69
CA ARG A 35 12.25 -0.71 -4.16
C ARG A 35 11.62 -0.12 -2.88
N THR A 36 12.46 0.31 -1.93
CA THR A 36 12.00 0.91 -0.67
C THR A 36 12.64 2.25 -0.33
N ASP A 37 13.63 2.72 -1.10
CA ASP A 37 14.26 4.04 -0.93
C ASP A 37 13.51 5.16 -1.69
N LYS A 38 12.66 4.79 -2.66
CA LYS A 38 11.78 5.68 -3.43
C LYS A 38 10.48 4.96 -3.76
N PHE A 39 9.38 5.70 -3.90
CA PHE A 39 8.08 5.13 -4.23
C PHE A 39 7.36 5.95 -5.30
N TYR A 40 6.61 5.27 -6.19
CA TYR A 40 5.51 5.90 -6.91
C TYR A 40 4.20 5.71 -6.14
N CYS A 41 3.14 6.41 -6.56
CA CYS A 41 1.90 6.55 -5.79
C CYS A 41 1.28 5.22 -5.35
N SER A 42 0.96 4.35 -6.31
CA SER A 42 0.34 3.04 -6.07
C SER A 42 1.29 2.04 -5.39
N GLN A 43 2.60 2.13 -5.62
CA GLN A 43 3.62 1.32 -4.94
C GLN A 43 3.58 1.53 -3.43
N LEU A 44 3.53 2.79 -2.99
CA LEU A 44 3.54 3.12 -1.57
C LEU A 44 2.29 2.59 -0.87
N ALA A 45 1.12 2.78 -1.50
CA ALA A 45 -0.14 2.27 -0.97
C ALA A 45 -0.12 0.74 -0.83
N TRP A 46 0.28 0.04 -1.90
CA TRP A 46 0.43 -1.41 -1.89
C TRP A 46 1.40 -1.89 -0.81
N ARG A 47 2.62 -1.33 -0.76
CA ARG A 47 3.65 -1.78 0.20
C ARG A 47 3.22 -1.58 1.65
N SER A 48 2.49 -0.49 1.92
CA SER A 48 1.96 -0.19 3.25
C SER A 48 1.05 -1.29 3.79
N TRP A 49 0.15 -1.81 2.95
CA TRP A 49 -0.75 -2.92 3.29
C TRP A 49 -0.10 -4.28 3.19
N LYS A 50 0.76 -4.50 2.19
CA LYS A 50 1.50 -5.75 1.99
C LYS A 50 2.32 -6.12 3.22
N ASN A 51 2.97 -5.14 3.85
CA ASN A 51 3.72 -5.32 5.09
C ASN A 51 2.85 -5.77 6.29
N GLN A 52 1.52 -5.61 6.20
CA GLN A 52 0.56 -6.06 7.23
C GLN A 52 -0.10 -7.40 6.85
N GLY A 53 0.42 -8.07 5.82
CA GLY A 53 -0.10 -9.32 5.30
C GLY A 53 -1.39 -9.19 4.48
N ILE A 54 -1.70 -7.99 3.97
CA ILE A 54 -2.85 -7.76 3.08
C ILE A 54 -2.31 -7.34 1.71
N ASP A 55 -2.44 -8.22 0.73
CA ASP A 55 -2.00 -7.92 -0.63
C ASP A 55 -3.14 -7.28 -1.43
N ILE A 56 -3.03 -5.98 -1.69
CA ILE A 56 -4.02 -5.22 -2.47
C ILE A 56 -3.63 -5.07 -3.94
N ASP A 57 -2.57 -5.75 -4.38
CA ASP A 57 -2.23 -5.86 -5.80
C ASP A 57 -3.04 -7.01 -6.43
N ASN A 58 -3.76 -6.71 -7.52
CA ASN A 58 -4.57 -7.70 -8.22
C ASN A 58 -3.75 -8.59 -9.16
N VAL A 59 -2.61 -8.08 -9.67
CA VAL A 59 -1.75 -8.80 -10.63
C VAL A 59 -0.41 -9.08 -9.96
N THR A 60 -0.37 -10.13 -9.15
CA THR A 60 0.80 -10.39 -8.29
C THR A 60 2.04 -10.92 -9.01
N TRP A 61 1.91 -11.36 -10.28
CA TRP A 61 3.00 -11.95 -11.05
C TRP A 61 3.83 -10.94 -11.85
N ASP A 62 3.37 -9.69 -11.95
CA ASP A 62 4.08 -8.66 -12.69
C ASP A 62 5.09 -7.90 -11.80
N THR A 63 5.68 -6.83 -12.35
CA THR A 63 6.67 -6.00 -11.66
C THR A 63 6.19 -4.58 -11.37
N VAL A 64 4.91 -4.28 -11.60
CA VAL A 64 4.31 -2.95 -11.43
C VAL A 64 3.13 -3.03 -10.46
N VAL A 65 2.74 -1.90 -9.88
CA VAL A 65 1.46 -1.78 -9.19
C VAL A 65 0.78 -0.57 -9.76
N THR A 66 -0.30 -0.75 -10.49
CA THR A 66 -1.09 0.32 -11.09
C THR A 66 -2.25 0.70 -10.17
N PRO A 67 -2.76 1.95 -10.24
CA PRO A 67 -3.98 2.31 -9.51
C PRO A 67 -5.18 1.42 -9.85
N MET A 68 -5.27 0.92 -11.10
CA MET A 68 -6.36 0.03 -11.53
C MET A 68 -6.32 -1.33 -10.83
N GLU A 69 -5.13 -1.86 -10.52
CA GLU A 69 -5.00 -3.12 -9.77
C GLU A 69 -5.49 -2.98 -8.34
N LEU A 70 -5.22 -1.83 -7.71
CA LEU A 70 -5.74 -1.55 -6.38
C LEU A 70 -7.26 -1.56 -6.34
N VAL A 71 -7.93 -1.08 -7.40
CA VAL A 71 -9.41 -1.06 -7.47
C VAL A 71 -10.00 -2.45 -7.75
N LYS A 72 -9.27 -3.31 -8.45
CA LYS A 72 -9.74 -4.65 -8.86
C LYS A 72 -9.43 -5.75 -7.84
N SER A 73 -8.57 -5.48 -6.86
CA SER A 73 -8.18 -6.47 -5.86
C SER A 73 -9.37 -6.94 -5.03
N SER A 74 -9.44 -8.25 -4.76
CA SER A 74 -10.44 -8.85 -3.87
C SER A 74 -10.32 -8.39 -2.40
N ASN A 75 -9.22 -7.71 -2.05
CA ASN A 75 -8.98 -7.12 -0.73
C ASN A 75 -9.38 -5.64 -0.65
N THR A 76 -10.07 -5.10 -1.66
CA THR A 76 -10.54 -3.72 -1.70
C THR A 76 -12.03 -3.64 -2.03
N THR A 77 -12.65 -2.52 -1.68
CA THR A 77 -14.05 -2.24 -2.01
C THR A 77 -14.20 -0.77 -2.40
N ILE A 78 -15.07 -0.48 -3.36
CA ILE A 78 -15.39 0.89 -3.76
C ILE A 78 -16.39 1.43 -2.74
N PHE A 79 -15.93 2.35 -1.89
CA PHE A 79 -16.80 3.03 -0.93
C PHE A 79 -17.56 4.21 -1.53
N TYR A 80 -17.01 4.84 -2.59
CA TYR A 80 -17.58 6.03 -3.22
C TYR A 80 -17.18 6.14 -4.71
N SER A 81 -18.10 6.61 -5.56
CA SER A 81 -17.90 6.92 -6.99
C SER A 81 -18.79 8.10 -7.39
N ASN A 82 -18.27 9.01 -8.22
CA ASN A 82 -19.04 10.09 -8.86
C ASN A 82 -19.40 9.73 -10.30
#